data_AF-A0AAU0VDN0-F1
#
_entry.id   AF-A0AAU0VDN0-F1
#
_cell.length_a   1.000
_cell.length_b   1.000
_cell.length_c   1.000
_cell.angle_alpha   90.00
_cell.angle_beta   90.00
_cell.angle_gamma   90.00
#
_symmetry.space_group_name_H-M   'P 1'
#
loop_
_entity.id
_entity.type
_entity.pdbx_description
1 polymer ?
#
loop_
_entity_poly.entity_id
_entity_poly.type
_entity_poly.pdbx_seq_one_letter_code
_entity_poly.pdbx_strand_id
1 'polypeptide(L)'
;MDWGVPLAFGATLLFIYAASATSAKSVYKAFTLIDPPNRLALWLPSILGWLLVPAIIGGVAGHVIAQRISSVKAISTERLFRRRTWGQRLKPPGRIPDLRGYFHGTYAQQNFVDAWVRVAHRNDWSRAQDHWEVFIRDVLSTQQFAHLDRHECLKQAKDTAHLVLVITAQMGICIVCERRR
;
A
#
# COMPACT_ATOMS: atom_id res chain seq x y z
N MET A 1 -12.35 -5.35 16.60
CA MET A 1 -12.26 -6.61 17.39
C MET A 1 -10.99 -7.30 16.96
N ASP A 2 -10.15 -7.69 17.92
CA ASP A 2 -8.84 -8.30 17.68
C ASP A 2 -9.03 -9.78 17.35
N TRP A 3 -9.14 -10.11 16.07
CA TRP A 3 -9.45 -11.47 15.58
C TRP A 3 -8.34 -12.50 15.91
N GLY A 4 -7.17 -12.06 16.38
CA GLY A 4 -6.10 -12.94 16.85
C GLY A 4 -6.49 -13.77 18.08
N VAL A 5 -7.31 -13.20 18.98
CA VAL A 5 -7.76 -13.88 20.21
C VAL A 5 -8.69 -15.06 19.90
N PRO A 6 -9.78 -14.92 19.12
CA PRO A 6 -10.64 -16.06 18.79
C PRO A 6 -9.94 -17.11 17.92
N LEU A 7 -8.98 -16.71 17.06
CA LEU A 7 -8.22 -17.66 16.25
C LEU A 7 -7.22 -18.48 17.09
N ALA A 8 -6.48 -17.84 18.00
CA ALA A 8 -5.61 -18.54 18.93
C ALA A 8 -6.40 -19.48 19.84
N PHE A 9 -7.58 -19.06 20.27
CA PHE A 9 -8.49 -19.89 21.05
C PHE A 9 -8.96 -21.12 20.26
N GLY A 10 -9.39 -20.95 19.00
CA GLY A 10 -9.80 -22.05 18.14
C GLY A 10 -8.67 -23.05 17.87
N ALA A 11 -7.46 -22.56 17.60
CA ALA A 11 -6.28 -23.41 17.38
C ALA A 11 -5.91 -24.20 18.66
N THR A 12 -6.03 -23.57 19.83
CA THR A 12 -5.78 -24.21 21.13
C THR A 12 -6.80 -25.30 21.42
N LEU A 13 -8.08 -25.06 21.16
CA LEU A 13 -9.13 -26.07 21.30
C LEU A 13 -8.92 -27.27 20.37
N LEU A 14 -8.57 -27.02 19.11
CA LEU A 14 -8.23 -28.06 18.14
C LEU A 14 -7.03 -28.91 18.58
N PHE A 15 -5.98 -28.26 19.13
CA PHE A 15 -4.81 -28.96 19.65
C PHE A 15 -5.16 -29.85 20.84
N ILE A 16 -5.93 -29.33 21.80
CA ILE A 16 -6.37 -30.08 22.98
C ILE A 16 -7.24 -31.28 22.58
N TYR A 17 -8.19 -31.07 21.67
CA TYR A 17 -9.04 -32.14 21.15
C TYR A 17 -8.22 -33.24 20.46
N ALA A 18 -7.31 -32.88 19.55
CA ALA A 18 -6.46 -33.84 18.85
C ALA A 18 -5.49 -34.57 19.80
N ALA A 19 -4.95 -33.86 20.79
CA ALA A 19 -4.05 -34.42 21.80
C ALA A 19 -4.77 -35.42 22.71
N SER A 20 -6.05 -35.18 23.01
CA SER A 20 -6.89 -36.09 23.80
C SER A 20 -7.18 -37.43 23.10
N ALA A 21 -7.25 -37.43 21.76
CA ALA A 21 -7.49 -38.64 20.97
C ALA A 21 -6.21 -39.42 20.63
N THR A 22 -5.03 -38.80 20.80
CA THR A 22 -3.74 -39.41 20.46
C THR A 22 -2.70 -39.14 21.55
N SER A 23 -1.73 -38.28 21.31
CA SER A 23 -0.80 -37.78 22.32
C SER A 23 -0.29 -36.40 21.91
N ALA A 24 -0.04 -35.51 22.87
CA ALA A 24 0.43 -34.15 22.60
C ALA A 24 1.73 -34.11 21.78
N LYS A 25 2.62 -35.09 21.99
CA LYS A 25 3.89 -35.23 21.25
C LYS A 25 3.65 -35.58 19.78
N SER A 26 2.68 -36.45 19.49
CA SER A 26 2.30 -36.82 18.11
C SER A 26 1.63 -35.67 17.37
N VAL A 27 0.75 -34.92 18.05
CA VAL A 27 0.08 -33.74 17.46
C VAL A 27 1.08 -32.63 17.18
N TYR A 28 1.99 -32.34 18.12
CA TYR A 28 3.06 -31.37 17.92
C TYR A 28 3.94 -31.76 16.71
N LYS A 29 4.38 -33.02 16.63
CA LYS A 29 5.20 -33.52 15.53
C LYS A 29 4.50 -33.44 14.16
N ALA A 30 3.18 -33.64 14.13
CA ALA A 30 2.36 -33.51 12.93
C ALA A 30 2.17 -32.04 12.51
N PHE A 31 1.96 -31.13 13.46
CA PHE A 31 1.92 -29.69 13.20
C PHE A 31 3.26 -29.14 12.72
N THR A 32 4.38 -29.69 13.18
CA THR A 32 5.73 -29.25 12.82
C THR A 32 6.37 -30.03 11.66
N LEU A 33 5.63 -30.94 11.00
CA LEU A 33 6.06 -31.62 9.75
C LEU A 33 7.45 -32.32 9.83
N ILE A 34 7.68 -33.16 10.84
CA ILE A 34 8.98 -33.86 11.01
C ILE A 34 9.03 -35.28 10.41
N ASP A 35 7.91 -35.91 10.00
CA ASP A 35 7.93 -37.22 9.32
C ASP A 35 6.98 -37.27 8.10
N PRO A 36 7.29 -38.09 7.07
CA PRO A 36 6.38 -38.31 5.93
C PRO A 36 5.09 -39.03 6.37
N PRO A 37 3.90 -38.56 5.93
CA PRO A 37 2.63 -39.05 6.45
C PRO A 37 2.25 -40.39 5.83
N ASN A 38 2.32 -41.48 6.61
CA ASN A 38 1.95 -42.83 6.16
C ASN A 38 0.43 -43.13 6.25
N ARG A 39 -0.43 -42.11 6.43
CA ARG A 39 -1.90 -42.27 6.56
C ARG A 39 -2.66 -41.10 5.94
N LEU A 40 -3.53 -41.38 4.96
CA LEU A 40 -4.41 -40.40 4.26
C LEU A 40 -5.25 -39.53 5.21
N ALA A 41 -5.62 -40.05 6.39
CA ALA A 41 -6.41 -39.33 7.40
C ALA A 41 -5.68 -38.13 8.03
N LEU A 42 -4.35 -38.06 7.99
CA LEU A 42 -3.54 -36.94 8.50
C LEU A 42 -3.14 -35.95 7.40
N TRP A 43 -3.27 -36.36 6.14
CA TRP A 43 -2.93 -35.54 4.97
C TRP A 43 -4.01 -34.50 4.66
N LEU A 44 -5.28 -34.90 4.72
CA LEU A 44 -6.44 -34.02 4.54
C LEU A 44 -6.48 -32.83 5.53
N PRO A 45 -6.31 -33.04 6.86
CA PRO A 45 -6.21 -31.95 7.82
C PRO A 45 -4.97 -31.07 7.61
N SER A 46 -3.84 -31.64 7.14
CA SER A 46 -2.63 -30.88 6.86
C SER A 46 -2.80 -29.96 5.65
N ILE A 47 -3.42 -30.43 4.58
CA ILE A 47 -3.76 -29.61 3.40
C ILE A 47 -4.79 -28.55 3.76
N LEU A 48 -5.81 -28.92 4.54
CA LEU A 48 -6.76 -27.96 5.08
C LEU A 48 -6.04 -26.92 5.93
N GLY A 49 -5.10 -27.29 6.79
CA GLY A 49 -4.27 -26.34 7.54
C GLY A 49 -3.45 -25.42 6.63
N TRP A 50 -2.79 -25.97 5.62
CA TRP A 50 -1.99 -25.22 4.65
C TRP A 50 -2.79 -24.28 3.75
N LEU A 51 -4.05 -24.58 3.46
CA LEU A 51 -4.92 -23.71 2.68
C LEU A 51 -5.69 -22.72 3.57
N LEU A 52 -6.21 -23.20 4.69
CA LEU A 52 -7.08 -22.43 5.58
C LEU A 52 -6.29 -21.42 6.40
N VAL A 53 -5.10 -21.75 6.90
CA VAL A 53 -4.30 -20.82 7.71
C VAL A 53 -3.86 -19.60 6.88
N PRO A 54 -3.28 -19.74 5.67
CA PRO A 54 -2.97 -18.58 4.82
C PRO A 54 -4.22 -17.86 4.30
N ALA A 55 -5.32 -18.55 4.03
CA ALA A 55 -6.56 -17.91 3.60
C ALA A 55 -7.21 -17.08 4.72
N ILE A 56 -7.20 -17.58 5.96
CA ILE A 56 -7.69 -16.83 7.13
C ILE A 56 -6.75 -15.67 7.45
N ILE A 57 -5.43 -15.90 7.52
CA ILE A 57 -4.46 -14.84 7.83
C ILE A 57 -4.46 -13.78 6.72
N GLY A 58 -4.43 -14.19 5.46
CA GLY A 58 -4.50 -13.31 4.29
C GLY A 58 -5.84 -12.57 4.20
N GLY A 59 -6.95 -13.24 4.49
CA GLY A 59 -8.29 -12.64 4.54
C GLY A 59 -8.45 -11.64 5.67
N VAL A 60 -7.93 -11.93 6.86
CA VAL A 60 -7.93 -11.01 8.03
C VAL A 60 -7.00 -9.83 7.75
N ALA A 61 -5.80 -10.05 7.21
CA ALA A 61 -4.90 -8.97 6.80
C ALA A 61 -5.57 -8.06 5.75
N GLY A 62 -6.19 -8.65 4.72
CA GLY A 62 -6.94 -7.92 3.70
C GLY A 62 -8.13 -7.14 4.29
N HIS A 63 -8.88 -7.74 5.22
CA HIS A 63 -10.01 -7.09 5.88
C HIS A 63 -9.57 -5.94 6.80
N VAL A 64 -8.48 -6.11 7.56
CA VAL A 64 -7.92 -5.06 8.41
C VAL A 64 -7.39 -3.91 7.56
N ILE A 65 -6.69 -4.20 6.46
CA ILE A 65 -6.23 -3.18 5.50
C ILE A 65 -7.45 -2.46 4.88
N ALA A 66 -8.48 -3.19 4.46
CA ALA A 66 -9.71 -2.60 3.92
C ALA A 66 -10.47 -1.76 4.96
N GLN A 67 -10.54 -2.20 6.22
CA GLN A 67 -11.12 -1.44 7.32
C GLN A 67 -10.30 -0.19 7.66
N ARG A 68 -8.97 -0.26 7.63
CA ARG A 68 -8.10 0.92 7.79
C ARG A 68 -8.29 1.90 6.64
N ILE A 69 -8.32 1.42 5.39
CA ILE A 69 -8.57 2.26 4.22
C ILE A 69 -9.96 2.92 4.27
N SER A 70 -11.00 2.18 4.66
CA SER A 70 -12.37 2.71 4.75
C SER A 70 -12.56 3.67 5.93
N SER A 71 -12.00 3.37 7.10
CA SER A 71 -12.02 4.28 8.27
C SER A 71 -11.23 5.56 8.03
N VAL A 72 -10.11 5.47 7.29
CA VAL A 72 -9.37 6.64 6.85
C VAL A 72 -10.21 7.43 5.84
N LYS A 73 -10.82 6.79 4.83
CA LYS A 73 -11.77 7.44 3.87
C LYS A 73 -12.94 8.15 4.56
N ALA A 74 -13.41 7.66 5.69
CA ALA A 74 -14.53 8.25 6.44
C ALA A 74 -14.18 9.59 7.13
N ILE A 75 -12.89 9.93 7.27
CA ILE A 75 -12.50 11.24 7.78
C ILE A 75 -12.52 12.24 6.62
N SER A 76 -13.51 13.13 6.60
CA SER A 76 -13.61 14.21 5.59
C SER A 76 -12.25 14.89 5.41
N THR A 77 -11.76 14.97 4.18
CA THR A 77 -10.48 15.57 3.76
C THR A 77 -10.25 16.94 4.43
N GLU A 78 -11.33 17.70 4.58
CA GLU A 78 -11.36 19.01 5.24
C GLU A 78 -10.98 18.97 6.75
N ARG A 79 -11.42 17.96 7.50
CA ARG A 79 -11.06 17.79 8.93
C ARG A 79 -9.60 17.35 9.12
N LEU A 80 -9.07 16.56 8.19
CA LEU A 80 -7.69 16.06 8.23
C LEU A 80 -6.67 17.20 8.12
N PHE A 81 -6.90 18.14 7.19
CA PHE A 81 -5.99 19.28 7.01
C PHE A 81 -6.19 20.42 8.02
N ARG A 82 -7.27 20.39 8.83
CA ARG A 82 -7.57 21.41 9.85
C ARG A 82 -6.71 21.29 11.12
N ARG A 83 -6.24 20.08 11.47
CA ARG A 83 -5.44 19.77 12.68
C ARG A 83 -3.92 20.04 12.54
N ARG A 84 -3.50 21.07 11.81
CA ARG A 84 -2.07 21.46 11.73
C ARG A 84 -1.66 22.29 12.95
N THR A 85 -0.50 21.98 13.53
CA THR A 85 0.08 22.72 14.66
C THR A 85 0.47 24.14 14.25
N TRP A 86 0.55 25.07 15.21
CA TRP A 86 0.87 26.48 14.93
C TRP A 86 2.20 26.65 14.18
N GLY A 87 3.24 25.87 14.54
CA GLY A 87 4.53 25.88 13.83
C GLY A 87 4.43 25.42 12.36
N GLN A 88 3.52 24.50 12.04
CA GLN A 88 3.29 24.06 10.66
C GLN A 88 2.47 25.08 9.83
N ARG A 89 1.69 25.94 10.49
CA ARG A 89 0.94 27.02 9.83
C ARG A 89 1.83 28.18 9.41
N LEU A 90 2.89 28.45 10.18
CA LEU A 90 3.83 29.54 9.93
C LEU A 90 4.83 29.23 8.80
N LYS A 91 5.04 27.95 8.45
CA LYS A 91 5.88 27.58 7.31
C LYS A 91 5.18 27.92 5.98
N PRO A 92 5.87 28.59 5.04
CA PRO A 92 5.32 28.87 3.72
C PRO A 92 4.95 27.57 3.01
N PRO A 93 3.93 27.58 2.13
CA PRO A 93 3.59 26.41 1.34
C PRO A 93 4.78 26.04 0.44
N GLY A 94 5.12 24.75 0.42
CA GLY A 94 6.11 24.24 -0.53
C GLY A 94 5.60 24.43 -1.96
N ARG A 95 6.48 24.87 -2.87
CA ARG A 95 6.14 25.02 -4.29
C ARG A 95 6.34 23.68 -4.99
N ILE A 96 5.35 23.27 -5.78
CA ILE A 96 5.49 22.10 -6.66
C ILE A 96 6.64 22.40 -7.63
N PRO A 97 7.66 21.53 -7.74
CA PRO A 97 8.83 21.79 -8.56
C PRO A 97 8.49 21.73 -10.06
N ASP A 98 9.14 22.59 -10.83
CA ASP A 98 9.10 22.57 -12.30
C ASP A 98 9.72 21.27 -12.83
N LEU A 99 9.04 20.63 -13.77
CA LEU A 99 9.48 19.41 -14.43
C LEU A 99 10.82 19.61 -15.16
N ARG A 100 11.13 20.83 -15.61
CA ARG A 100 12.43 21.17 -16.24
C ARG A 100 13.62 20.91 -15.31
N GLY A 101 13.43 20.97 -13.99
CA GLY A 101 14.46 20.62 -13.01
C GLY A 101 14.88 19.15 -13.04
N TYR A 102 14.05 18.26 -13.59
CA TYR A 102 14.38 16.84 -13.80
C TYR A 102 15.15 16.58 -15.09
N PHE A 103 15.11 17.53 -16.04
CA PHE A 103 15.84 17.44 -17.30
C PHE A 103 17.31 17.87 -17.12
N HIS A 104 17.53 19.00 -16.43
CA HIS A 104 18.85 19.51 -16.09
C HIS A 104 18.89 19.99 -14.64
N GLY A 105 19.64 19.29 -13.79
CA GLY A 105 19.77 19.62 -12.37
C GLY A 105 20.51 18.56 -11.55
N THR A 106 20.66 18.82 -10.25
CA THR A 106 21.25 17.90 -9.25
C THR A 106 20.47 16.60 -9.04
N TYR A 107 19.23 16.52 -9.56
CA TYR A 107 18.35 15.34 -9.51
C TYR A 107 17.88 14.93 -10.91
N ALA A 108 18.77 15.02 -11.91
CA ALA A 108 18.43 14.68 -13.29
C ALA A 108 17.87 13.24 -13.40
N GLN A 109 16.65 13.12 -13.92
CA GLN A 109 15.95 11.87 -14.16
C GLN A 109 15.46 11.83 -15.60
N GLN A 110 16.42 11.80 -16.54
CA GLN A 110 16.15 11.84 -17.98
C GLN A 110 15.17 10.75 -18.40
N ASN A 111 15.25 9.55 -17.84
CA ASN A 111 14.32 8.45 -18.14
C ASN A 111 12.86 8.81 -17.85
N PHE A 112 12.60 9.52 -16.76
CA PHE A 112 11.25 9.98 -16.44
C PHE A 112 10.80 11.08 -17.38
N VAL A 113 11.67 12.05 -17.67
CA VAL A 113 11.35 13.13 -18.61
C VAL A 113 11.05 12.57 -19.99
N ASP A 114 11.84 11.61 -20.48
CA ASP A 114 11.62 10.96 -21.76
C ASP A 114 10.28 10.20 -21.78
N ALA A 115 10.01 9.38 -20.77
CA ALA A 115 8.74 8.67 -20.68
C ALA A 115 7.55 9.64 -20.56
N TRP A 116 7.60 10.59 -19.62
CA TRP A 116 6.49 11.47 -19.29
C TRP A 116 6.23 12.50 -20.37
N VAL A 117 7.26 13.23 -20.81
CA VAL A 117 7.10 14.32 -21.77
C VAL A 117 7.07 13.77 -23.19
N ARG A 118 8.06 12.98 -23.60
CA ARG A 118 8.16 12.54 -25.01
C ARG A 118 7.15 11.46 -25.34
N VAL A 119 7.00 10.43 -24.51
CA VAL A 119 6.08 9.31 -24.80
C VAL A 119 4.64 9.67 -24.45
N ALA A 120 4.33 9.94 -23.17
CA ALA A 120 2.95 10.14 -22.73
C ALA A 120 2.32 11.47 -23.18
N HIS A 121 3.12 12.52 -23.38
CA HIS A 121 2.64 13.85 -23.80
C HIS A 121 3.12 14.27 -25.19
N ARG A 122 3.73 13.37 -25.97
CA ARG A 122 4.18 13.64 -27.36
C ARG A 122 5.04 14.91 -27.49
N ASN A 123 5.93 15.11 -26.52
CA ASN A 123 6.84 16.25 -26.40
C ASN A 123 6.16 17.60 -26.07
N ASP A 124 4.90 17.60 -25.66
CA ASP A 124 4.20 18.79 -25.16
C ASP A 124 4.57 19.07 -23.69
N TRP A 125 5.56 19.95 -23.52
CA TRP A 125 6.08 20.35 -22.22
C TRP A 125 5.06 21.12 -21.36
N SER A 126 4.25 21.98 -21.97
CA SER A 126 3.27 22.79 -21.23
C SER A 126 2.22 21.89 -20.61
N ARG A 127 1.72 20.94 -21.40
CA ARG A 127 0.73 19.98 -20.94
C ARG A 127 1.30 18.99 -19.92
N ALA A 128 2.53 18.53 -20.13
CA ALA A 128 3.21 17.65 -19.18
C ALA A 128 3.43 18.32 -17.81
N GLN A 129 3.74 19.62 -17.79
CA GLN A 129 3.87 20.43 -16.57
C GLN A 129 2.53 20.61 -15.86
N ASP A 130 1.46 21.00 -16.57
CA ASP A 130 0.12 21.13 -15.97
C ASP A 130 -0.32 19.81 -15.34
N HIS A 131 -0.17 18.70 -16.06
CA HIS A 131 -0.57 17.39 -15.58
C HIS A 131 0.28 16.89 -14.40
N TRP A 132 1.56 17.25 -14.36
CA TRP A 132 2.42 17.01 -13.21
C TRP A 132 1.94 17.75 -11.96
N GLU A 133 1.61 19.04 -12.09
CA GLU A 133 1.09 19.85 -10.99
C GLU A 133 -0.27 19.34 -10.49
N VAL A 134 -1.17 19.01 -11.42
CA VAL A 134 -2.48 18.43 -11.10
C VAL A 134 -2.31 17.12 -10.34
N PHE A 135 -1.44 16.22 -10.82
CA PHE A 135 -1.22 14.93 -10.17
C PHE A 135 -0.61 15.09 -8.77
N ILE A 136 0.42 15.92 -8.60
CA ILE A 136 1.00 16.19 -7.28
C ILE A 136 -0.03 16.78 -6.34
N ARG A 137 -0.84 17.75 -6.79
CA ARG A 137 -1.89 18.34 -5.97
C ARG A 137 -2.91 17.30 -5.52
N ASP A 138 -3.31 16.38 -6.40
CA ASP A 138 -4.21 15.28 -6.08
C ASP A 138 -3.58 14.34 -5.03
N VAL A 139 -2.30 13.96 -5.22
CA VAL A 139 -1.56 13.11 -4.27
C VAL A 139 -1.44 13.78 -2.90
N LEU A 140 -1.06 15.05 -2.86
CA LEU A 140 -0.97 15.85 -1.62
C LEU A 140 -2.30 15.96 -0.87
N SER A 141 -3.42 15.86 -1.59
CA SER A 141 -4.76 15.92 -1.04
C SER A 141 -5.25 14.57 -0.51
N THR A 142 -4.48 13.50 -0.70
CA THR A 142 -4.82 12.19 -0.13
C THR A 142 -4.50 12.11 1.36
N GLN A 143 -5.31 11.31 2.07
CA GLN A 143 -5.28 11.22 3.53
C GLN A 143 -3.96 10.64 4.07
N GLN A 144 -3.24 9.90 3.22
CA GLN A 144 -1.94 9.31 3.50
C GLN A 144 -0.91 10.38 3.90
N PHE A 145 -1.01 11.59 3.36
CA PHE A 145 -0.07 12.67 3.63
C PHE A 145 -0.60 13.72 4.62
N ALA A 146 -1.79 13.51 5.20
CA ALA A 146 -2.44 14.51 6.05
C ALA A 146 -1.71 14.78 7.36
N HIS A 147 -0.96 13.80 7.88
CA HIS A 147 -0.26 13.87 9.16
C HIS A 147 1.17 14.42 9.05
N LEU A 148 1.67 14.63 7.83
CA LEU A 148 3.04 15.06 7.57
C LEU A 148 3.18 16.59 7.57
N ASP A 149 4.38 17.08 7.90
CA ASP A 149 4.74 18.49 7.68
C ASP A 149 4.66 18.83 6.19
N ARG A 150 4.35 20.09 5.84
CA ARG A 150 4.14 20.51 4.44
C ARG A 150 5.30 20.16 3.50
N HIS A 151 6.54 20.28 3.97
CA HIS A 151 7.72 19.99 3.13
C HIS A 151 7.96 18.50 2.97
N GLU A 152 7.72 17.73 4.03
CA GLU A 152 7.83 16.27 4.01
C GLU A 152 6.73 15.64 3.17
N CYS A 153 5.50 16.15 3.31
CA CYS A 153 4.34 15.86 2.47
C CYS A 153 4.68 16.06 0.99
N LEU A 154 5.25 17.22 0.62
CA LEU A 154 5.69 17.50 -0.75
C LEU A 154 6.79 16.57 -1.23
N LYS A 155 7.80 16.28 -0.39
CA LYS A 155 8.88 15.36 -0.73
C LYS A 155 8.34 13.96 -1.03
N GLN A 156 7.54 13.40 -0.13
CA GLN A 156 7.01 12.04 -0.30
C GLN A 156 5.99 11.96 -1.45
N ALA A 157 5.14 12.97 -1.63
CA ALA A 157 4.21 13.04 -2.76
C ALA A 157 4.96 13.06 -4.09
N LYS A 158 6.05 13.81 -4.19
CA LYS A 158 6.92 13.87 -5.37
C LYS A 158 7.56 12.50 -5.68
N ASP A 159 8.11 11.84 -4.66
CA ASP A 159 8.77 10.55 -4.84
C ASP A 159 7.77 9.45 -5.24
N THR A 160 6.57 9.49 -4.64
CA THR A 160 5.46 8.58 -5.00
C THR A 160 4.94 8.87 -6.41
N ALA A 161 4.75 10.15 -6.76
CA ALA A 161 4.30 10.55 -8.07
C ALA A 161 5.29 10.13 -9.16
N HIS A 162 6.59 10.33 -8.94
CA HIS A 162 7.60 9.88 -9.87
C HIS A 162 7.52 8.36 -10.12
N LEU A 163 7.41 7.55 -9.06
CA LEU A 163 7.34 6.10 -9.18
C LEU A 163 6.09 5.64 -9.97
N VAL A 164 4.93 6.21 -9.65
CA VAL A 164 3.67 5.86 -10.34
C VAL A 164 3.69 6.32 -11.79
N LEU A 165 4.09 7.57 -12.02
CA LEU A 165 4.01 8.17 -13.35
C LEU A 165 5.04 7.60 -14.31
N VAL A 166 6.25 7.23 -13.87
CA VAL A 166 7.23 6.53 -14.74
C VAL A 166 6.62 5.29 -15.39
N ILE A 167 5.92 4.46 -14.60
CA ILE A 167 5.35 3.19 -15.06
C ILE A 167 4.29 3.45 -16.13
N THR A 168 3.34 4.34 -15.85
CA THR A 168 2.27 4.65 -16.82
C THR A 168 2.80 5.39 -18.05
N ALA A 169 3.80 6.25 -17.85
CA ALA A 169 4.40 7.04 -18.91
C ALA A 169 5.16 6.20 -19.93
N GLN A 170 5.84 5.14 -19.47
CA GLN A 170 6.50 4.17 -20.34
C GLN A 170 5.51 3.45 -21.25
N MET A 171 4.25 3.29 -20.82
CA MET A 171 3.16 2.76 -21.64
C MET A 171 2.51 3.82 -22.55
N GLY A 172 3.04 5.05 -22.55
CA GLY A 172 2.47 6.19 -23.28
C GLY A 172 1.16 6.73 -22.69
N ILE A 173 0.88 6.41 -21.42
CA ILE A 173 -0.36 6.78 -20.75
C ILE A 173 -0.09 7.91 -19.75
N CYS A 174 -0.91 8.95 -19.81
CA CYS A 174 -1.02 9.94 -18.76
C CYS A 174 -2.35 9.80 -18.04
N ILE A 175 -2.29 9.53 -16.73
CA ILE A 175 -3.48 9.33 -15.88
C ILE A 175 -4.41 10.57 -15.92
N VAL A 176 -3.83 11.77 -15.98
CA VAL A 176 -4.61 13.02 -16.05
C VAL A 176 -5.26 13.20 -17.42
N CYS A 177 -4.59 12.84 -18.51
CA CYS A 177 -5.19 12.81 -19.85
C CYS A 177 -6.38 11.85 -19.91
N GLU A 178 -6.21 10.63 -19.42
CA GLU A 178 -7.26 9.60 -19.47
C GLU A 178 -8.48 9.97 -18.62
N ARG A 179 -8.29 10.63 -17.48
CA ARG A 179 -9.42 11.09 -16.66
C ARG A 179 -10.24 12.22 -17.33
N ARG A 180 -9.64 12.97 -18.26
CA ARG A 180 -10.30 14.09 -18.96
C ARG A 180 -10.90 13.73 -20.33
N ARG A 181 -10.75 12.47 -20.77
CA ARG A 181 -11.46 11.91 -21.93
C ARG A 181 -12.87 11.50 -21.54
#